data_AF-A5G5P5-F1
#
_entry.id   AF-A5G5P5-F1
#
_cell.length_a   1.000
_cell.length_b   1.000
_cell.length_c   1.000
_cell.angle_alpha   90.00
_cell.angle_beta   90.00
_cell.angle_gamma   90.00
#
_symmetry.space_group_name_H-M   'P 1'
#
loop_
_entity.id
_entity.type
_entity.pdbx_description
1 polymer ?
#
loop_
_entity_poly.entity_id
_entity_poly.type
_entity_poly.pdbx_seq_one_letter_code
_entity_poly.pdbx_strand_id
1 'polypeptide(L)' 'MAQIELTEHEAKILSEVLDSYLTDLRTEMVATENREWRAEMKEREALAKDILNRLGALKG' A
#
# COMPACT_ATOMS: atom_id res chain seq x y z
N MET A 1 12.29 -14.45 7.87
CA MET A 1 11.07 -13.65 7.63
C MET A 1 10.78 -12.86 8.87
N ALA A 2 10.37 -11.60 8.75
CA ALA A 2 9.89 -10.81 9.89
C ALA A 2 8.39 -11.09 10.09
N GLN A 3 7.96 -11.27 11.33
CA GLN A 3 6.55 -11.39 11.72
C GLN A 3 6.21 -10.24 12.67
N ILE A 4 5.02 -9.67 12.49
CA ILE A 4 4.47 -8.61 13.34
C ILE A 4 3.07 -9.07 13.74
N GLU A 5 2.78 -9.03 15.04
CA GLU A 5 1.43 -9.24 15.56
C GLU A 5 0.73 -7.90 15.66
N LEU A 6 -0.53 -7.86 15.23
CA LEU A 6 -1.37 -6.66 15.26
C LEU A 6 -2.65 -6.99 16.00
N THR A 7 -3.08 -6.08 16.84
CA THR A 7 -4.46 -6.05 17.33
C THR A 7 -5.42 -5.71 16.19
N GLU A 8 -6.72 -5.99 16.36
CA GLU A 8 -7.75 -5.62 15.39
C GLU A 8 -7.77 -4.11 15.10
N HIS A 9 -7.51 -3.29 16.11
CA HIS A 9 -7.46 -1.83 15.99
C HIS A 9 -6.25 -1.38 15.16
N GLU A 10 -5.06 -1.94 15.41
CA GLU A 10 -3.86 -1.64 14.63
C GLU A 10 -4.00 -2.12 13.18
N ALA A 11 -4.59 -3.30 12.96
CA ALA A 11 -4.85 -3.83 11.62
C ALA A 11 -5.80 -2.91 10.84
N LYS A 12 -6.84 -2.39 11.49
CA LYS A 12 -7.77 -1.42 10.89
C LYS A 12 -7.06 -0.11 10.53
N ILE A 13 -6.35 0.50 11.48
CA ILE A 13 -5.61 1.75 11.22
C ILE A 13 -4.57 1.56 10.12
N LEU A 14 -3.82 0.47 10.15
CA LEU A 14 -2.83 0.16 9.12
C LEU A 14 -3.49 0.04 7.75
N SER A 15 -4.67 -0.58 7.67
CA SER A 15 -5.42 -0.67 6.42
C SER A 15 -5.83 0.71 5.90
N GLU A 16 -6.34 1.59 6.76
CA GLU A 16 -6.72 2.97 6.40
C GLU A 16 -5.50 3.79 5.92
N VAL A 17 -4.37 3.66 6.61
CA VAL A 17 -3.11 4.32 6.24
C VAL A 17 -2.61 3.84 4.88
N LEU A 18 -2.62 2.54 4.62
CA LEU A 18 -2.18 1.97 3.35
C LEU A 18 -3.10 2.35 2.20
N ASP A 19 -4.41 2.45 2.43
CA ASP A 19 -5.39 2.87 1.41
C ASP A 19 -5.24 4.36 1.04
N SER A 20 -5.05 5.23 2.03
CA SER A 20 -4.71 6.64 1.80
C SER A 20 -3.40 6.78 1.03
N TYR A 21 -2.36 6.03 1.45
CA TYR A 21 -1.07 6.03 0.77
C TYR A 21 -1.18 5.59 -0.69
N LEU A 22 -1.95 4.54 -0.98
CA LEU A 22 -2.18 4.08 -2.35
C LEU A 22 -2.88 5.14 -3.23
N THR A 23 -3.81 5.89 -2.65
CA THR A 23 -4.51 6.99 -3.34
C THR A 23 -3.55 8.11 -3.71
N ASP A 24 -2.70 8.53 -2.77
CA ASP A 24 -1.69 9.57 -2.99
C ASP A 24 -0.64 9.10 -4.02
N LEU A 25 -0.16 7.86 -3.86
CA LEU A 25 0.83 7.25 -4.74
C LEU A 25 0.33 7.15 -6.18
N ARG A 26 -0.95 6.81 -6.39
CA ARG A 26 -1.56 6.80 -7.73
C ARG A 26 -1.60 8.20 -8.35
N THR A 27 -1.92 9.20 -7.56
CA THR A 27 -1.93 10.61 -8.01
C THR A 27 -0.53 11.04 -8.43
N GLU A 28 0.49 10.73 -7.63
CA GLU A 28 1.89 11.06 -7.91
C GLU A 28 2.43 10.31 -9.14
N MET A 29 2.09 9.02 -9.29
CA MET A 29 2.48 8.21 -10.46
C MET A 29 1.96 8.79 -11.78
N VAL A 30 0.75 9.35 -11.79
CA VAL A 30 0.17 9.98 -12.99
C VAL A 30 0.92 11.26 -13.35
N ALA A 31 1.35 12.03 -12.34
CA ALA A 31 2.12 13.26 -12.54
C ALA A 31 3.60 13.02 -12.88
N THR A 32 4.11 11.80 -12.70
CA THR A 32 5.54 11.49 -12.84
C THR A 32 5.90 10.97 -14.24
N GLU A 33 6.74 11.72 -14.96
CA GLU A 33 7.22 11.31 -16.29
C GLU A 33 8.41 10.34 -16.22
N ASN A 34 9.23 10.43 -15.16
CA ASN A 34 10.40 9.59 -14.96
C ASN A 34 9.99 8.11 -14.79
N ARG A 35 10.52 7.26 -15.68
CA ARG A 35 10.19 5.82 -15.74
C ARG A 35 10.76 5.03 -14.57
N GLU A 36 11.93 5.38 -14.07
CA GLU A 36 12.59 4.70 -12.95
C GLU A 36 11.84 4.97 -11.65
N TRP A 37 11.48 6.23 -11.41
CA TRP A 37 10.62 6.61 -10.29
C TRP A 37 9.26 5.92 -10.32
N ARG A 38 8.65 5.79 -11.51
CA ARG A 38 7.40 5.02 -11.67
C ARG A 38 7.57 3.53 -11.39
N ALA A 39 8.74 2.95 -11.63
CA ALA A 39 9.00 1.55 -11.29
C ALA A 39 9.05 1.34 -9.77
N GLU A 40 9.75 2.22 -9.06
CA GLU A 40 9.78 2.19 -7.59
C GLU A 40 8.39 2.41 -6.98
N MET A 41 7.61 3.34 -7.51
CA MET A 41 6.24 3.58 -7.05
C MET A 41 5.36 2.34 -7.25
N LYS A 42 5.50 1.62 -8.37
CA LYS A 42 4.78 0.36 -8.61
C LYS A 42 5.18 -0.75 -7.65
N GLU A 43 6.45 -0.84 -7.28
CA GLU A 43 6.91 -1.81 -6.27
C GLU A 43 6.26 -1.52 -4.91
N ARG A 44 6.24 -0.24 -4.50
CA ARG A 44 5.56 0.19 -3.27
C ARG A 44 4.05 -0.06 -3.33
N GLU A 45 3.41 0.20 -4.47
CA GLU A 45 1.99 -0.09 -4.70
C GLU A 45 1.71 -1.59 -4.55
N ALA A 46 2.54 -2.45 -5.13
CA ALA A 46 2.38 -3.90 -5.06
C ALA A 46 2.53 -4.41 -3.62
N LEU A 47 3.54 -3.91 -2.88
CA LEU A 47 3.75 -4.28 -1.49
C LEU A 47 2.58 -3.84 -0.60
N ALA A 48 2.10 -2.61 -0.74
CA ALA A 48 0.97 -2.10 0.04
C ALA A 48 -0.31 -2.91 -0.22
N LYS A 49 -0.58 -3.28 -1.47
CA LYS A 49 -1.70 -4.16 -1.84
C LYS A 49 -1.55 -5.56 -1.27
N ASP A 50 -0.35 -6.15 -1.28
CA ASP A 50 -0.10 -7.45 -0.66
C ASP A 50 -0.39 -7.42 0.84
N ILE A 51 0.08 -6.38 1.55
CA ILE A 51 -0.18 -6.22 2.98
C ILE A 51 -1.68 -6.04 3.24
N LEU A 52 -2.39 -5.21 2.48
CA LEU A 52 -3.84 -5.04 2.59
C LEU A 52 -4.61 -6.35 2.34
N ASN A 53 -4.16 -7.16 1.38
CA ASN A 53 -4.73 -8.47 1.12
C ASN A 53 -4.52 -9.42 2.31
N ARG A 54 -3.32 -9.43 2.89
CA ARG A 54 -3.00 -10.21 4.10
C ARG A 54 -3.78 -9.75 5.33
N LEU A 55 -4.14 -8.47 5.41
CA LEU A 55 -5.02 -7.90 6.43
C LEU A 55 -6.51 -8.19 6.19
N GLY A 56 -6.87 -8.75 5.02
CA GLY A 56 -8.27 -9.00 4.65
C GLY A 56 -9.07 -7.74 4.26
N ALA A 57 -8.38 -6.63 4.01
CA ALA A 57 -8.98 -5.33 3.70
C ALA A 57 -9.31 -5.14 2.21
N LEU A 58 -8.62 -5.84 1.31
CA LEU A 58 -8.93 -5.85 -0.13
C LEU A 58 -10.18 -6.69 -0.39
N LYS A 59 -11.35 -6.03 -0.41
CA LYS A 59 -12.55 -6.58 -1.04
C LYS A 59 -12.48 -6.22 -2.52
N GLY A 60 -12.44 -7.26 -3.37
CA GLY A 60 -12.49 -7.13 -4.83
C GLY A 60 -13.74 -6.42 -5.32
#